data_AF-A0A0D2GF13-F1
#
_entry.id   AF-A0A0D2GF13-F1
#
_cell.length_a   1.000
_cell.length_b   1.000
_cell.length_c   1.000
_cell.angle_alpha   90.00
_cell.angle_beta   90.00
_cell.angle_gamma   90.00
#
_symmetry.space_group_name_H-M   'P 1'
#
loop_
_entity.id
_entity.type
_entity.pdbx_description
1 polymer ?
#
loop_
_entity_poly.entity_id
_entity_poly.type
_entity_poly.pdbx_seq_one_letter_code
_entity_poly.pdbx_strand_id
1 'polypeptide(L)'
;MADKTQSEVTQPIVQTRSLAETLGQLHASFKATCDRKDLSCSSDALGRLGPEELRSLTLLFLSSLNDHPTSSHLPSTTGRGCLRDDLLEFTSAVSSGGFDLECIKPLLNTALSSNPYDSTIWEQVYNAITESGVLHHQITSQPPSPLNPTNSPASSESPQQDIRDRMLDLDMSPDDCYYRLLREDNRGKRVIYVFITDNTILPEDSRTENFALVRELCKLDGWYDTWNTLTVSRLADGIECLQDHFGLHAIPPEKLVGSYPLFDVLDLRVLSRPNHRVKYVDTGSGLGYLKIARFAFEVGAISREIEAYEILAQRQSQLGPALLGYVYEGTPERIVGFISEPIDGRPASISDLQDIESALEELHACGLVHGDVFKYNILITTQGPRFIDFEKSSLPPPDDPELWQEMKEQELRGLEAALLDETGMGKPWSW
;
A
#
# COMPACT_ATOMS: atom_id res chain seq x y z
N MET A 1 13.49 8.64 -23.91
CA MET A 1 12.67 9.79 -23.47
C MET A 1 13.47 10.50 -22.40
N ALA A 2 13.56 11.83 -22.46
CA ALA A 2 14.38 12.61 -21.53
C ALA A 2 13.99 12.28 -20.09
N ASP A 3 15.00 11.94 -19.28
CA ASP A 3 14.88 11.62 -17.87
C ASP A 3 14.30 12.86 -17.16
N LYS A 4 13.01 12.83 -16.81
CA LYS A 4 12.40 13.91 -16.03
C LYS A 4 13.13 13.95 -14.70
N THR A 5 13.65 15.10 -14.32
CA THR A 5 14.35 15.23 -13.03
C THR A 5 13.38 14.90 -11.89
N GLN A 6 13.87 14.32 -10.79
CA GLN A 6 13.04 13.97 -9.62
C GLN A 6 12.12 15.14 -9.21
N SER A 7 12.62 16.39 -9.29
CA SER A 7 11.86 17.61 -8.98
C SER A 7 10.64 17.83 -9.90
N GLU A 8 10.73 17.47 -11.19
CA GLU A 8 9.59 17.58 -12.13
C GLU A 8 8.47 16.59 -11.81
N VAL A 9 8.79 15.46 -11.16
CA VAL A 9 7.81 14.45 -10.76
C VAL A 9 7.23 14.77 -9.38
N THR A 10 8.04 15.30 -8.47
CA THR A 10 7.64 15.53 -7.07
C THR A 10 6.77 16.78 -6.90
N GLN A 11 7.06 17.88 -7.60
CA GLN A 11 6.37 19.16 -7.35
C GLN A 11 4.84 19.12 -7.46
N PRO A 12 4.23 18.49 -8.49
CA PRO A 12 2.77 18.50 -8.60
C PRO A 12 2.09 17.64 -7.53
N ILE A 13 2.72 16.53 -7.13
CA ILE A 13 2.18 15.61 -6.12
C ILE A 13 2.14 16.29 -4.75
N VAL A 14 3.19 17.04 -4.41
CA VAL A 14 3.30 17.73 -3.12
C VAL A 14 2.27 18.85 -2.96
N GLN A 15 1.87 19.52 -4.04
CA GLN A 15 0.91 20.64 -3.98
C GLN A 15 -0.51 20.19 -3.61
N THR A 16 -0.83 18.90 -3.73
CA THR A 16 -2.20 18.39 -3.50
C THR A 16 -2.56 18.24 -2.02
N ARG A 17 -1.57 18.10 -1.12
CA ARG A 17 -1.80 17.81 0.30
C ARG A 17 -0.76 18.49 1.17
N SER A 18 -1.24 19.38 2.05
CA SER A 18 -0.38 20.21 2.87
C SER A 18 0.26 19.47 4.05
N LEU A 19 1.52 19.77 4.35
CA LEU A 19 2.23 19.28 5.54
C LEU A 19 1.95 20.10 6.82
N ALA A 20 1.00 21.06 6.80
CA ALA A 20 0.77 21.99 7.90
C ALA A 20 0.57 21.32 9.27
N GLU A 21 -0.19 20.23 9.34
CA GLU A 21 -0.41 19.49 10.58
C GLU A 21 0.86 18.77 11.06
N THR A 22 1.55 18.07 10.16
CA THR A 22 2.81 17.37 10.41
C THR A 22 3.88 18.33 10.93
N LEU A 23 4.00 19.51 10.30
CA LEU A 23 4.91 20.57 10.74
C LEU A 23 4.51 21.15 12.09
N GLY A 24 3.22 21.36 12.33
CA GLY A 24 2.71 21.82 13.63
C GLY A 24 3.11 20.90 14.78
N GLN A 25 3.01 19.58 14.58
CA GLN A 25 3.41 18.57 15.58
C GLN A 25 4.93 18.58 15.82
N LEU A 26 5.74 18.73 14.76
CA LEU A 26 7.20 18.87 14.90
C LEU A 26 7.56 20.14 15.67
N HIS A 27 6.98 21.29 15.33
CA HIS A 27 7.23 22.56 16.00
C HIS A 27 6.88 22.50 17.49
N ALA A 28 5.74 21.90 17.85
CA ALA A 28 5.34 21.71 19.24
C ALA A 28 6.34 20.83 20.02
N SER A 29 6.78 19.73 19.40
CA SER A 29 7.73 18.78 19.99
C SER A 29 9.13 19.38 20.16
N PHE A 30 9.59 20.15 19.16
CA PHE A 30 10.85 20.88 19.22
C PHE A 30 10.82 21.95 20.31
N LYS A 31 9.71 22.71 20.42
CA LYS A 31 9.53 23.69 21.47
C LYS A 31 9.58 23.05 22.86
N ALA A 32 8.84 21.97 23.08
CA ALA A 32 8.84 21.25 24.36
C ALA A 32 10.25 20.70 24.70
N THR A 33 11.03 20.31 23.70
CA THR A 33 12.40 19.83 23.87
C THR A 33 13.35 20.97 24.24
N CYS A 34 13.22 22.13 23.60
CA CYS A 34 14.00 23.31 23.95
C CYS A 34 13.68 23.79 25.37
N ASP A 35 12.39 23.86 25.73
CA ASP A 35 11.94 24.27 27.07
C ASP A 35 12.52 23.35 28.15
N ARG A 36 12.57 22.02 27.92
CA ARG A 36 13.16 21.04 28.85
C ARG A 36 14.69 21.14 28.98
N LYS A 37 15.37 21.67 27.97
CA LYS A 37 16.84 21.84 27.95
C LYS A 37 17.27 23.25 28.31
N ASP A 38 16.34 24.12 28.73
CA ASP A 38 16.58 25.55 28.97
C ASP A 38 17.26 26.24 27.75
N LEU A 39 16.80 25.89 26.55
CA LEU A 39 17.26 26.45 25.28
C LEU A 39 16.22 27.40 24.70
N SER A 40 16.67 28.49 24.09
CA SER A 40 15.81 29.33 23.25
C SER A 40 15.49 28.60 21.94
N CYS A 41 14.22 28.55 21.53
CA CYS A 41 13.79 28.00 20.24
C CYS A 41 14.29 28.88 19.07
N SER A 42 15.54 28.68 18.65
CA SER A 42 16.17 29.32 17.50
C SER A 42 16.71 28.27 16.53
N SER A 43 17.06 28.64 15.29
CA SER A 43 17.69 27.70 14.34
C SER A 43 18.92 27.00 14.94
N ASP A 44 19.69 27.74 15.75
CA ASP A 44 20.91 27.22 16.39
C ASP A 44 20.62 26.19 17.50
N ALA A 45 19.37 26.09 17.98
CA ALA A 45 19.05 25.20 19.09
C ALA A 45 19.16 23.72 18.71
N LEU A 46 18.89 23.35 17.45
CA LEU A 46 19.11 21.98 16.96
C LEU A 46 20.56 21.53 17.14
N GLY A 47 21.54 22.41 16.94
CA GLY A 47 22.96 22.12 17.12
C GLY A 47 23.38 21.95 18.59
N ARG A 48 22.51 22.31 19.54
CA ARG A 48 22.73 22.20 20.99
C ARG A 48 21.99 21.02 21.63
N LEU A 49 21.16 20.32 20.85
CA LEU A 49 20.50 19.09 21.30
C LEU A 49 21.49 17.93 21.33
N GLY A 50 21.35 17.05 22.32
CA GLY A 50 22.10 15.80 22.34
C GLY A 50 21.58 14.83 21.28
N PRO A 51 22.33 13.75 20.99
CA PRO A 51 21.95 12.76 19.98
C PRO A 51 20.60 12.10 20.28
N GLU A 52 20.27 11.89 21.56
CA GLU A 52 18.99 11.30 21.97
C GLU A 52 17.80 12.22 21.69
N GLU A 53 17.93 13.52 22.00
CA GLU A 53 16.86 14.47 21.71
C GLU A 53 16.69 14.70 20.20
N LEU A 54 17.80 14.77 19.47
CA LEU A 54 17.78 14.92 18.02
C LEU A 54 17.14 13.70 17.37
N ARG A 55 17.53 12.49 17.78
CA ARG A 55 16.93 11.23 17.29
C ARG A 55 15.44 11.17 17.59
N SER A 56 15.01 11.50 18.80
CA SER A 56 13.59 11.50 19.17
C SER A 56 12.75 12.45 18.31
N LEU A 57 13.23 13.67 18.06
CA LEU A 57 12.56 14.63 17.18
C LEU A 57 12.51 14.14 15.73
N THR A 58 13.61 13.56 15.24
CA THR A 58 13.66 12.99 13.90
C THR A 58 12.66 11.86 13.72
N LEU A 59 12.65 10.87 14.62
CA LEU A 59 11.77 9.71 14.48
C LEU A 59 10.29 10.11 14.51
N LEU A 60 9.93 11.08 15.36
CA LEU A 60 8.59 11.65 15.37
C LEU A 60 8.23 12.30 14.02
N PHE A 61 9.16 13.06 13.43
CA PHE A 61 8.93 13.72 12.15
C PHE A 61 8.84 12.72 11.00
N LEU A 62 9.77 11.78 10.91
CA LEU A 62 9.78 10.75 9.87
C LEU A 62 8.54 9.86 9.94
N SER A 63 8.10 9.47 11.13
CA SER A 63 6.84 8.73 11.32
C SER A 63 5.63 9.53 10.81
N SER A 64 5.60 10.84 11.07
CA SER A 64 4.51 11.70 10.60
C SER A 64 4.53 11.87 9.08
N LEU A 65 5.71 11.99 8.46
CA LEU A 65 5.87 12.04 7.00
C LEU A 65 5.49 10.71 6.35
N ASN A 66 5.78 9.61 7.03
CA ASN A 66 5.46 8.28 6.57
C ASN A 66 3.94 8.06 6.47
N ASP A 67 3.21 8.46 7.52
CA ASP A 67 1.75 8.39 7.58
C ASP A 67 1.09 9.36 6.60
N HIS A 68 1.80 10.43 6.21
CA HIS A 68 1.30 11.39 5.23
C HIS A 68 1.09 10.74 3.85
N PRO A 69 -0.10 10.83 3.24
CA PRO A 69 -0.41 10.13 1.99
C PRO A 69 0.56 10.43 0.83
N THR A 70 1.10 11.66 0.77
CA THR A 70 2.09 12.07 -0.25
C THR A 70 3.30 11.14 -0.29
N SER A 71 3.75 10.56 0.83
CA SER A 71 4.89 9.62 0.82
C SER A 71 4.63 8.40 -0.07
N SER A 72 3.40 7.87 -0.07
CA SER A 72 3.01 6.73 -0.91
C SER A 72 2.83 7.05 -2.39
N HIS A 73 2.74 8.34 -2.73
CA HIS A 73 2.56 8.83 -4.10
C HIS A 73 3.87 9.31 -4.73
N LEU A 74 4.82 9.74 -3.93
CA LEU A 74 6.14 10.12 -4.40
C LEU A 74 6.95 8.88 -4.79
N PRO A 75 7.76 8.90 -5.86
CA PRO A 75 8.53 7.74 -6.30
C PRO A 75 9.72 7.45 -5.38
N SER A 76 10.12 6.18 -5.24
CA SER A 76 11.36 5.85 -4.52
C SER A 76 12.59 6.51 -5.19
N THR A 77 13.57 6.93 -4.37
CA THR A 77 14.95 7.30 -4.74
C THR A 77 15.67 6.20 -5.55
N THR A 78 15.30 4.93 -5.35
CA THR A 78 15.87 3.78 -6.08
C THR A 78 15.21 3.55 -7.45
N GLY A 79 14.10 4.25 -7.71
CA GLY A 79 13.25 4.07 -8.88
C GLY A 79 12.32 2.85 -8.81
N ARG A 80 12.31 2.09 -7.70
CA ARG A 80 11.36 0.99 -7.45
C ARG A 80 10.57 1.23 -6.17
N GLY A 81 9.24 1.26 -6.27
CA GLY A 81 8.37 1.52 -5.13
C GLY A 81 8.09 3.01 -4.95
N CYS A 82 7.71 3.39 -3.74
CA CYS A 82 7.37 4.77 -3.38
C CYS A 82 8.31 5.32 -2.31
N LEU A 83 8.30 6.63 -2.12
CA LEU A 83 9.10 7.31 -1.10
C LEU A 83 8.72 6.86 0.31
N ARG A 84 7.48 6.39 0.51
CA ARG A 84 7.07 5.75 1.75
C ARG A 84 8.03 4.63 2.09
N ASP A 85 8.26 3.69 1.17
CA ASP A 85 9.15 2.54 1.36
C ASP A 85 10.58 2.99 1.76
N ASP A 86 11.10 4.00 1.07
CA ASP A 86 12.40 4.60 1.39
C ASP A 86 12.43 5.24 2.78
N LEU A 87 11.35 5.94 3.16
CA LEU A 87 11.19 6.55 4.47
C LEU A 87 11.13 5.49 5.57
N LEU A 88 10.54 4.33 5.29
CA LEU A 88 10.52 3.20 6.22
C LEU A 88 11.96 2.75 6.51
N GLU A 89 12.72 2.43 5.46
CA GLU A 89 14.11 1.99 5.58
C GLU A 89 14.99 3.07 6.24
N PHE A 90 14.78 4.33 5.87
CA PHE A 90 15.48 5.47 6.45
C PHE A 90 15.15 5.66 7.94
N THR A 91 13.89 5.53 8.35
CA THR A 91 13.47 5.62 9.76
C THR A 91 14.08 4.50 10.60
N SER A 92 14.14 3.29 10.05
CA SER A 92 14.82 2.15 10.67
C SER A 92 16.32 2.43 10.86
N ALA A 93 16.98 2.95 9.82
CA ALA A 93 18.39 3.33 9.89
C ALA A 93 18.64 4.39 10.97
N VAL A 94 17.83 5.46 11.04
CA VAL A 94 17.93 6.53 12.05
C VAL A 94 17.74 6.02 13.48
N SER A 95 16.87 5.03 13.66
CA SER A 95 16.64 4.38 14.96
C SER A 95 17.88 3.63 15.46
N SER A 96 18.78 3.22 14.56
CA SER A 96 20.02 2.55 14.95
C SER A 96 20.97 3.49 15.69
N GLY A 97 21.63 2.99 16.74
CA GLY A 97 22.53 3.78 17.58
C GLY A 97 23.77 4.31 16.85
N GLY A 98 24.12 3.74 15.69
CA GLY A 98 25.29 4.11 14.88
C GLY A 98 25.00 5.06 13.72
N PHE A 99 23.76 5.49 13.54
CA PHE A 99 23.39 6.39 12.44
C PHE A 99 23.95 7.80 12.64
N ASP A 100 24.51 8.38 11.59
CA ASP A 100 25.01 9.76 11.60
C ASP A 100 23.85 10.76 11.52
N LEU A 101 23.46 11.30 12.67
CA LEU A 101 22.36 12.28 12.76
C LEU A 101 22.70 13.64 12.12
N GLU A 102 23.95 13.90 11.74
CA GLU A 102 24.33 15.18 11.11
C GLU A 102 23.66 15.38 9.75
N CYS A 103 23.46 14.30 8.96
CA CYS A 103 22.81 14.38 7.65
C CYS A 103 21.32 14.76 7.73
N ILE A 104 20.71 14.67 8.92
CA ILE A 104 19.29 14.97 9.14
C ILE A 104 19.06 16.45 9.48
N LYS A 105 20.08 17.13 9.99
CA LYS A 105 19.96 18.54 10.41
C LYS A 105 19.45 19.47 9.30
N PRO A 106 19.84 19.35 8.02
CA PRO A 106 19.27 20.17 6.95
C PRO A 106 17.75 20.02 6.79
N LEU A 107 17.25 18.78 6.89
CA LEU A 107 15.82 18.47 6.83
C LEU A 107 15.06 19.10 7.99
N LEU A 108 15.54 18.92 9.23
CA LEU A 108 14.91 19.50 10.41
C LEU A 108 14.97 21.03 10.43
N ASN A 109 16.08 21.64 10.01
CA ASN A 109 16.21 23.09 9.90
C ASN A 109 15.21 23.67 8.88
N THR A 110 15.00 22.97 7.76
CA THR A 110 14.02 23.35 6.75
C THR A 110 12.61 23.26 7.32
N ALA A 111 12.26 22.13 7.94
CA ALA A 111 10.94 21.89 8.51
C ALA A 111 10.60 22.84 9.69
N LEU A 112 11.59 23.29 10.45
CA LEU A 112 11.43 24.24 11.57
C LEU A 112 11.55 25.72 11.16
N SER A 113 11.71 26.01 9.87
CA SER A 113 11.72 27.39 9.38
C SER A 113 10.33 28.04 9.51
N SER A 114 10.25 29.37 9.43
CA SER A 114 9.00 30.08 9.72
C SER A 114 7.86 29.80 8.75
N ASN A 115 8.16 29.35 7.52
CA ASN A 115 7.17 29.03 6.49
C ASN A 115 7.82 28.21 5.36
N PRO A 116 8.18 26.93 5.58
CA PRO A 116 8.76 26.09 4.54
C PRO A 116 7.71 25.77 3.48
N TYR A 117 8.13 25.74 2.21
CA TYR A 117 7.31 25.13 1.16
C TYR A 117 7.35 23.61 1.32
N ASP A 118 6.20 22.97 1.21
CA ASP A 118 6.09 21.50 1.32
C ASP A 118 7.02 20.80 0.32
N SER A 119 7.18 21.35 -0.89
CA SER A 119 8.09 20.80 -1.92
C SER A 119 9.53 20.79 -1.45
N THR A 120 9.97 21.85 -0.77
CA THR A 120 11.32 21.93 -0.21
C THR A 120 11.53 20.91 0.91
N ILE A 121 10.49 20.59 1.68
CA ILE A 121 10.58 19.54 2.72
C ILE A 121 10.77 18.17 2.06
N TRP A 122 9.96 17.82 1.07
CA TRP A 122 10.10 16.54 0.38
C TRP A 122 11.44 16.44 -0.37
N GLU A 123 11.92 17.51 -0.99
CA GLU A 123 13.27 17.54 -1.57
C GLU A 123 14.35 17.28 -0.51
N GLN A 124 14.22 17.85 0.69
CA GLN A 124 15.14 17.56 1.80
C GLN A 124 15.01 16.13 2.32
N VAL A 125 13.84 15.51 2.24
CA VAL A 125 13.67 14.07 2.53
C VAL A 125 14.48 13.24 1.55
N TYR A 126 14.34 13.49 0.24
CA TYR A 126 15.15 12.82 -0.79
C TYR A 126 16.65 13.02 -0.57
N ASN A 127 17.07 14.25 -0.26
CA ASN A 127 18.47 14.56 0.02
C ASN A 127 18.98 13.81 1.26
N ALA A 128 18.23 13.81 2.37
CA ALA A 128 18.62 13.13 3.59
C ALA A 128 18.76 11.62 3.40
N ILE A 129 17.82 11.01 2.69
CA ILE A 129 17.86 9.58 2.34
C ILE A 129 19.08 9.29 1.46
N THR A 130 19.33 10.12 0.45
CA THR A 130 20.46 9.95 -0.48
C THR A 130 21.82 10.13 0.22
N GLU A 131 21.96 11.18 1.03
CA GLU A 131 23.19 11.49 1.79
C GLU A 131 23.50 10.45 2.86
N SER A 132 22.48 9.81 3.43
CA SER A 132 22.67 8.75 4.42
C SER A 132 23.28 7.46 3.84
N GLY A 133 23.18 7.26 2.53
CA GLY A 133 23.67 6.05 1.85
C GLY A 133 22.89 4.77 2.17
N VAL A 134 21.80 4.85 2.95
CA VAL A 134 21.00 3.69 3.41
C VAL A 134 20.57 2.81 2.24
N LEU A 135 20.15 3.42 1.13
CA LEU A 135 19.61 2.71 -0.04
C LEU A 135 20.68 2.27 -1.06
N HIS A 136 21.93 2.75 -0.95
CA HIS A 136 23.01 2.36 -1.86
C HIS A 136 23.70 1.06 -1.47
N HIS A 137 23.47 0.54 -0.27
CA HIS A 137 24.09 -0.71 0.17
C HIS A 137 23.51 -1.98 -0.50
N GLN A 138 22.32 -1.92 -1.11
CA GLN A 138 21.71 -3.09 -1.75
C GLN A 138 22.23 -3.41 -3.17
N ILE A 139 22.96 -2.50 -3.84
CA ILE A 139 23.36 -2.67 -5.26
C ILE A 139 24.75 -3.32 -5.43
N THR A 140 25.55 -3.48 -4.37
CA THR A 140 26.90 -4.08 -4.46
C THR A 140 26.92 -5.54 -4.03
N SER A 141 26.15 -6.40 -4.71
CA SER A 141 26.27 -7.85 -4.56
C SER A 141 27.42 -8.39 -5.42
N GLN A 142 28.50 -8.84 -4.77
CA GLN A 142 29.64 -9.54 -5.37
C GLN A 142 29.20 -10.77 -6.18
N PRO A 143 29.92 -11.15 -7.27
CA PRO A 143 29.58 -12.35 -8.04
C PRO A 143 29.90 -13.60 -7.20
N PRO A 144 29.00 -14.61 -7.14
CA PRO A 144 29.23 -15.79 -6.34
C PRO A 144 30.33 -16.67 -6.96
N SER A 145 31.28 -17.10 -6.13
CA SER A 145 32.32 -18.08 -6.51
C SER A 145 31.70 -19.48 -6.70
N PRO A 146 32.25 -20.30 -7.62
CA PRO A 146 31.68 -21.62 -7.93
C PRO A 146 32.03 -22.64 -6.84
N LEU A 147 31.02 -23.20 -6.17
CA LEU A 147 31.20 -24.28 -5.20
C LEU A 147 31.20 -25.66 -5.88
N ASN A 148 32.31 -26.38 -5.70
CA ASN A 148 32.48 -27.79 -6.06
C ASN A 148 31.55 -28.70 -5.23
N PRO A 149 31.01 -29.79 -5.80
CA PRO A 149 30.25 -30.78 -5.06
C PRO A 149 31.16 -31.94 -4.61
N THR A 150 31.18 -32.25 -3.32
CA THR A 150 31.62 -33.58 -2.85
C THR A 150 31.01 -33.98 -1.50
N ASN A 151 30.27 -35.10 -1.58
CA ASN A 151 30.13 -36.20 -0.61
C ASN A 151 29.35 -36.00 0.72
N SER A 152 28.08 -36.48 0.71
CA SER A 152 27.46 -37.59 1.50
C SER A 152 27.73 -37.75 3.02
N PRO A 153 26.89 -38.46 3.84
CA PRO A 153 25.81 -39.39 3.49
C PRO A 153 24.49 -39.32 4.34
N ALA A 154 23.47 -40.01 3.84
CA ALA A 154 22.26 -40.56 4.47
C ALA A 154 21.94 -40.18 5.94
N SER A 155 20.79 -39.53 6.15
CA SER A 155 20.05 -39.59 7.42
C SER A 155 18.56 -39.31 7.18
N SER A 156 17.73 -40.28 7.58
CA SER A 156 16.30 -40.21 7.95
C SER A 156 15.33 -39.47 7.01
N GLU A 157 14.51 -40.25 6.31
CA GLU A 157 13.23 -39.83 5.73
C GLU A 157 12.32 -39.27 6.84
N SER A 158 12.09 -37.96 6.85
CA SER A 158 11.12 -37.30 7.73
C SER A 158 9.84 -36.98 6.96
N PRO A 159 8.65 -37.01 7.60
CA PRO A 159 7.35 -36.73 6.97
C PRO A 159 7.19 -35.28 6.45
N GLN A 160 8.25 -34.49 6.47
CA GLN A 160 8.31 -33.06 6.13
C GLN A 160 8.48 -32.80 4.63
N GLN A 161 8.76 -33.84 3.83
CA GLN A 161 9.16 -33.69 2.44
C GLN A 161 8.02 -33.37 1.45
N ASP A 162 6.77 -33.35 1.92
CA ASP A 162 5.57 -33.16 1.08
C ASP A 162 4.87 -31.81 1.24
N ILE A 163 5.31 -30.96 2.17
CA ILE A 163 4.73 -29.61 2.35
C ILE A 163 5.51 -28.62 1.48
N ARG A 164 4.80 -27.87 0.63
CA ARG A 164 5.36 -26.80 -0.20
C ARG A 164 4.65 -25.49 0.08
N ASP A 165 5.41 -24.50 0.50
CA ASP A 165 4.91 -23.14 0.72
C ASP A 165 5.40 -22.20 -0.40
N ARG A 166 4.53 -21.29 -0.85
CA ARG A 166 4.85 -20.26 -1.85
C ARG A 166 4.20 -18.93 -1.48
N MET A 167 4.95 -17.85 -1.44
CA MET A 167 4.44 -16.50 -1.27
C MET A 167 3.48 -16.12 -2.40
N LEU A 168 2.29 -15.65 -2.04
CA LEU A 168 1.28 -15.14 -2.96
C LEU A 168 1.27 -13.61 -2.98
N ASP A 169 1.27 -13.00 -1.80
CA ASP A 169 1.25 -11.55 -1.60
C ASP A 169 2.06 -11.18 -0.34
N LEU A 170 2.57 -9.96 -0.33
CA LEU A 170 3.40 -9.37 0.72
C LEU A 170 2.96 -7.92 0.94
N ASP A 171 2.91 -7.52 2.20
CA ASP A 171 2.84 -6.12 2.62
C ASP A 171 3.88 -5.91 3.71
N MET A 172 4.82 -5.00 3.49
CA MET A 172 5.97 -4.78 4.37
C MET A 172 6.00 -3.32 4.78
N SER A 173 5.97 -3.09 6.09
CA SER A 173 6.26 -1.81 6.70
C SER A 173 7.72 -1.81 7.21
N PRO A 174 8.26 -0.76 7.84
CA PRO A 174 9.61 -0.77 8.39
C PRO A 174 9.72 -1.71 9.59
N ASP A 175 8.64 -1.80 10.35
CA ASP A 175 8.61 -2.44 11.66
C ASP A 175 8.06 -3.84 11.55
N ASP A 176 7.07 -4.05 10.69
CA ASP A 176 6.36 -5.32 10.55
C ASP A 176 6.20 -5.75 9.09
N CYS A 177 5.81 -7.01 8.90
CA CYS A 177 5.43 -7.51 7.59
C CYS A 177 4.34 -8.57 7.67
N TYR A 178 3.47 -8.53 6.67
CA TYR A 178 2.42 -9.49 6.43
C TYR A 178 2.71 -10.31 5.18
N TYR A 179 2.56 -11.62 5.29
CA TYR A 179 2.69 -12.57 4.20
C TYR A 179 1.40 -13.35 4.02
N ARG A 180 1.00 -13.50 2.75
CA ARG A 180 -0.04 -14.44 2.32
C ARG A 180 0.64 -15.54 1.53
N LEU A 181 0.62 -16.79 2.01
CA LEU A 181 1.31 -17.92 1.38
C LEU A 181 0.32 -19.00 0.95
N LEU A 182 0.60 -19.67 -0.16
CA LEU A 182 -0.02 -20.91 -0.57
C LEU A 182 0.73 -22.07 0.08
N ARG A 183 0.05 -22.86 0.91
CA ARG A 183 0.52 -24.14 1.42
C ARG A 183 -0.11 -25.26 0.63
N GLU A 184 0.73 -26.10 0.03
CA GLU A 184 0.33 -27.35 -0.61
C GLU A 184 0.86 -28.51 0.25
N ASP A 185 -0.04 -29.34 0.74
CA ASP A 185 0.29 -30.55 1.51
C ASP A 185 -0.61 -31.73 1.07
N ASN A 186 -0.53 -32.85 1.77
CA ASN A 186 -1.33 -34.04 1.46
C ASN A 186 -2.85 -33.84 1.64
N ARG A 187 -3.30 -32.76 2.29
CA ARG A 187 -4.71 -32.37 2.44
C ARG A 187 -5.19 -31.48 1.30
N GLY A 188 -4.28 -30.99 0.46
CA GLY A 188 -4.57 -30.16 -0.69
C GLY A 188 -3.90 -28.80 -0.60
N LYS A 189 -4.53 -27.80 -1.23
CA LYS A 189 -4.04 -26.43 -1.28
C LYS A 189 -4.84 -25.56 -0.34
N ARG A 190 -4.16 -24.74 0.45
CA ARG A 190 -4.79 -23.72 1.30
C ARG A 190 -3.92 -22.47 1.38
N VAL A 191 -4.56 -21.35 1.69
CA VAL A 191 -3.85 -20.10 1.94
C VAL A 191 -3.66 -19.93 3.44
N ILE A 192 -2.46 -19.52 3.84
CA ILE A 192 -2.07 -19.24 5.22
C ILE A 192 -1.52 -17.82 5.32
N TYR A 193 -1.61 -17.23 6.50
CA TYR A 193 -1.18 -15.86 6.77
C TYR A 193 -0.13 -15.82 7.85
N VAL A 194 0.91 -15.04 7.64
CA VAL A 194 1.97 -14.83 8.63
C VAL A 194 2.11 -13.34 8.87
N PHE A 195 2.08 -12.94 10.12
CA PHE A 195 2.34 -11.59 10.58
C PHE A 195 3.61 -11.59 11.43
N ILE A 196 4.66 -10.93 10.96
CA ILE A 196 5.90 -10.74 11.69
C ILE A 196 5.85 -9.34 12.30
N THR A 197 5.80 -9.23 13.62
CA THR A 197 5.65 -7.93 14.33
C THR A 197 6.95 -7.14 14.43
N ASP A 198 8.08 -7.77 14.09
CA ASP A 198 9.41 -7.19 14.08
C ASP A 198 10.20 -7.76 12.89
N ASN A 199 10.43 -6.94 11.87
CA ASN A 199 11.14 -7.32 10.65
C ASN A 199 12.55 -7.86 10.87
N THR A 200 13.20 -7.54 12.00
CA THR A 200 14.54 -8.07 12.33
C THR A 200 14.52 -9.57 12.62
N ILE A 201 13.35 -10.19 12.80
CA ILE A 201 13.20 -11.64 12.96
C ILE A 201 13.69 -12.37 11.71
N LEU A 202 13.49 -11.77 10.54
CA LEU A 202 13.94 -12.30 9.25
C LEU A 202 15.18 -11.54 8.75
N PRO A 203 16.17 -12.23 8.17
CA PRO A 203 17.26 -11.59 7.44
C PRO A 203 16.71 -10.70 6.32
N GLU A 204 17.23 -9.48 6.16
CA GLU A 204 16.75 -8.48 5.19
C GLU A 204 16.62 -9.04 3.76
N ASP A 205 17.68 -9.69 3.27
CA ASP A 205 17.73 -10.30 1.93
C ASP A 205 16.69 -11.42 1.70
N SER A 206 16.10 -11.95 2.77
CA SER A 206 15.10 -13.02 2.68
C SER A 206 13.67 -12.53 2.62
N ARG A 207 13.40 -11.26 2.98
CA ARG A 207 12.03 -10.81 3.29
C ARG A 207 11.13 -10.66 2.07
N THR A 208 11.69 -10.54 0.86
CA THR A 208 10.94 -10.29 -0.38
C THR A 208 11.12 -11.37 -1.45
N GLU A 209 12.12 -12.24 -1.31
CA GLU A 209 12.39 -13.32 -2.25
C GLU A 209 11.71 -14.61 -1.77
N ASN A 210 10.87 -15.19 -2.63
CA ASN A 210 9.99 -16.31 -2.27
C ASN A 210 10.74 -17.51 -1.65
N PHE A 211 11.84 -17.97 -2.25
CA PHE A 211 12.55 -19.16 -1.77
C PHE A 211 13.29 -18.87 -0.45
N ALA A 212 13.97 -17.72 -0.37
CA ALA A 212 14.69 -17.29 0.82
C ALA A 212 13.72 -17.07 2.00
N LEU A 213 12.58 -16.41 1.77
CA LEU A 213 11.54 -16.20 2.78
C LEU A 213 11.06 -17.53 3.37
N VAL A 214 10.61 -18.45 2.51
CA VAL A 214 10.06 -19.74 2.94
C VAL A 214 11.11 -20.56 3.71
N ARG A 215 12.38 -20.47 3.29
CA ARG A 215 13.50 -21.12 3.98
C ARG A 215 13.74 -20.57 5.39
N GLU A 216 13.50 -19.28 5.63
CA GLU A 216 13.63 -18.70 6.96
C GLU A 216 12.39 -18.98 7.82
N LEU A 217 11.19 -18.83 7.24
CA LEU A 217 9.93 -19.12 7.93
C LEU A 217 9.81 -20.58 8.37
N CYS A 218 10.33 -21.53 7.59
CA CYS A 218 10.24 -22.95 7.95
C CYS A 218 11.07 -23.36 9.17
N LYS A 219 11.93 -22.46 9.68
CA LYS A 219 12.71 -22.64 10.91
C LYS A 219 11.92 -22.25 12.17
N LEU A 220 10.78 -21.58 12.01
CA LEU A 220 9.94 -21.13 13.12
C LEU A 220 9.27 -22.31 13.83
N ASP A 221 9.10 -22.19 15.14
CA ASP A 221 8.45 -23.23 15.93
C ASP A 221 6.99 -23.42 15.51
N GLY A 222 6.54 -24.68 15.44
CA GLY A 222 5.20 -25.04 14.99
C GLY A 222 4.89 -24.70 13.52
N TRP A 223 5.89 -24.38 12.66
CA TRP A 223 5.63 -23.98 11.27
C TRP A 223 4.80 -25.00 10.48
N TYR A 224 5.00 -26.29 10.75
CA TYR A 224 4.32 -27.40 10.08
C TYR A 224 3.04 -27.87 10.78
N ASP A 225 2.60 -27.18 11.84
CA ASP A 225 1.34 -27.48 12.50
C ASP A 225 0.13 -27.06 11.65
N THR A 226 -1.06 -27.39 12.14
CA THR A 226 -2.33 -27.07 11.46
C THR A 226 -2.91 -25.75 11.98
N TRP A 227 -2.35 -24.64 11.54
CA TRP A 227 -2.88 -23.28 11.75
C TRP A 227 -3.29 -22.64 10.42
N ASN A 228 -4.01 -21.53 10.47
CA ASN A 228 -4.34 -20.68 9.32
C ASN A 228 -3.64 -19.31 9.40
N THR A 229 -3.44 -18.79 10.61
CA THR A 229 -2.67 -17.57 10.84
C THR A 229 -1.54 -17.81 11.83
N LEU A 230 -0.43 -17.10 11.65
CA LEU A 230 0.72 -17.17 12.55
C LEU A 230 1.18 -15.74 12.86
N THR A 231 1.23 -15.40 14.15
CA THR A 231 1.89 -14.17 14.61
C THR A 231 3.25 -14.52 15.16
N VAL A 232 4.28 -13.86 14.67
CA VAL A 232 5.67 -14.09 15.05
C VAL A 232 6.19 -12.82 15.68
N SER A 233 6.54 -12.89 16.95
CA SER A 233 7.00 -11.73 17.71
C SER A 233 8.35 -11.95 18.35
N ARG A 234 9.13 -10.88 18.45
CA ARG A 234 10.40 -10.91 19.18
C ARG A 234 10.12 -10.75 20.67
N LEU A 235 10.60 -11.71 21.46
CA LEU A 235 10.66 -11.60 22.91
C LEU A 235 12.10 -11.30 23.35
N ALA A 236 12.29 -10.93 24.62
CA ALA A 236 13.61 -10.67 25.17
C ALA A 236 14.58 -11.86 24.99
N ASP A 237 14.06 -13.09 25.10
CA ASP A 237 14.85 -14.33 25.09
C ASP A 237 14.62 -15.20 23.84
N GLY A 238 14.09 -14.63 22.74
CA GLY A 238 13.92 -15.37 21.50
C GLY A 238 12.76 -14.89 20.63
N ILE A 239 12.10 -15.84 19.99
CA ILE A 239 10.95 -15.61 19.10
C ILE A 239 9.77 -16.39 19.65
N GLU A 240 8.60 -15.77 19.69
CA GLU A 240 7.33 -16.40 20.01
C GLU A 240 6.50 -16.57 18.73
N CYS A 241 5.95 -17.76 18.55
CA CYS A 241 5.07 -18.12 17.45
C CYS A 241 3.66 -18.41 17.99
N LEU A 242 2.73 -17.49 17.80
CA LEU A 242 1.33 -17.64 18.21
C LEU A 242 0.47 -18.07 17.02
N GLN A 243 -0.01 -19.30 17.06
CA GLN A 243 -0.90 -19.88 16.06
C GLN A 243 -2.33 -19.36 16.23
N ASP A 244 -2.98 -19.03 15.13
CA ASP A 244 -4.38 -18.56 15.05
C ASP A 244 -4.70 -17.37 15.97
N HIS A 245 -3.70 -16.54 16.27
CA HIS A 245 -3.82 -15.40 17.17
C HIS A 245 -4.70 -14.27 16.61
N PHE A 246 -4.77 -14.15 15.28
CA PHE A 246 -5.69 -13.26 14.59
C PHE A 246 -6.61 -14.06 13.65
N GLY A 247 -7.85 -13.58 13.50
CA GLY A 247 -8.83 -14.21 12.62
C GLY A 247 -8.52 -13.99 11.15
N LEU A 248 -8.93 -14.94 10.32
CA LEU A 248 -8.95 -14.76 8.87
C LEU A 248 -9.95 -13.66 8.51
N HIS A 249 -9.51 -12.68 7.71
CA HIS A 249 -10.38 -11.60 7.27
C HIS A 249 -11.38 -12.07 6.22
N ALA A 250 -12.53 -11.41 6.18
CA ALA A 250 -13.59 -11.59 5.20
C ALA A 250 -14.31 -10.27 4.97
N ILE A 251 -14.91 -10.11 3.80
CA ILE A 251 -15.90 -9.06 3.56
C ILE A 251 -17.11 -9.34 4.47
N PRO A 252 -17.60 -8.35 5.25
CA PRO A 252 -18.74 -8.56 6.13
C PRO A 252 -19.98 -9.02 5.35
N PRO A 253 -20.72 -10.05 5.79
CA PRO A 253 -21.87 -10.59 5.06
C PRO A 253 -22.95 -9.55 4.74
N GLU A 254 -23.13 -8.54 5.59
CA GLU A 254 -24.07 -7.43 5.39
C GLU A 254 -23.73 -6.53 4.19
N LYS A 255 -22.50 -6.61 3.68
CA LYS A 255 -22.03 -5.90 2.48
C LYS A 255 -22.21 -6.70 1.19
N LEU A 256 -22.70 -7.94 1.28
CA LEU A 256 -22.88 -8.86 0.16
C LEU A 256 -24.38 -9.06 -0.10
N VAL A 257 -25.02 -8.06 -0.69
CA VAL A 257 -26.48 -8.04 -0.84
C VAL A 257 -26.92 -8.81 -2.10
N GLY A 258 -26.05 -8.90 -3.10
CA GLY A 258 -26.35 -9.56 -4.37
C GLY A 258 -26.26 -11.09 -4.35
N SER A 259 -26.83 -11.71 -5.38
CA SER A 259 -26.68 -13.14 -5.68
C SER A 259 -25.79 -13.31 -6.91
N TYR A 260 -24.50 -13.49 -6.66
CA TYR A 260 -23.49 -13.66 -7.70
C TYR A 260 -22.83 -15.04 -7.64
N PRO A 261 -22.30 -15.55 -8.76
CA PRO A 261 -21.44 -16.73 -8.75
C PRO A 261 -20.27 -16.57 -7.76
N LEU A 262 -19.90 -17.68 -7.11
CA LEU A 262 -18.78 -17.74 -6.19
C LEU A 262 -17.59 -18.40 -6.89
N PHE A 263 -16.43 -17.76 -6.81
CA PHE A 263 -15.18 -18.25 -7.40
C PHE A 263 -14.15 -18.51 -6.30
N ASP A 264 -13.54 -19.70 -6.27
CA ASP A 264 -12.37 -19.93 -5.42
C ASP A 264 -11.18 -19.17 -6.03
N VAL A 265 -10.53 -18.34 -5.23
CA VAL A 265 -9.33 -17.60 -5.65
C VAL A 265 -8.22 -18.51 -6.20
N LEU A 266 -8.12 -19.76 -5.74
CA LEU A 266 -7.10 -20.71 -6.18
C LEU A 266 -7.42 -21.39 -7.51
N ASP A 267 -8.68 -21.41 -7.93
CA ASP A 267 -9.13 -22.00 -9.19
C ASP A 267 -9.05 -21.00 -10.37
N LEU A 268 -8.94 -19.70 -10.06
CA LEU A 268 -8.87 -18.64 -11.06
C LEU A 268 -7.53 -18.63 -11.80
N ARG A 269 -7.59 -18.64 -13.14
CA ARG A 269 -6.39 -18.55 -13.98
C ARG A 269 -6.04 -17.09 -14.24
N VAL A 270 -4.93 -16.63 -13.65
CA VAL A 270 -4.39 -15.28 -13.90
C VAL A 270 -3.73 -15.22 -15.29
N LEU A 271 -4.21 -14.30 -16.13
CA LEU A 271 -3.71 -14.03 -17.48
C LEU A 271 -2.69 -12.89 -17.50
N SER A 272 -2.92 -11.83 -16.72
CA SER A 272 -2.00 -10.69 -16.57
C SER A 272 -2.21 -9.96 -15.24
N ARG A 273 -1.32 -9.03 -14.91
CA ARG A 273 -1.36 -8.21 -13.69
C ARG A 273 -1.19 -6.74 -14.05
N PRO A 274 -2.28 -6.02 -14.38
CA PRO A 274 -2.21 -4.61 -14.76
C PRO A 274 -1.61 -3.70 -13.67
N ASN A 275 -1.78 -4.08 -12.39
CA ASN A 275 -1.10 -3.51 -11.24
C ASN A 275 -0.94 -4.54 -10.10
N HIS A 276 -0.45 -4.12 -8.94
CA HIS A 276 -0.21 -5.02 -7.79
C HIS A 276 -1.49 -5.54 -7.13
N ARG A 277 -2.60 -4.81 -7.25
CA ARG A 277 -3.91 -5.15 -6.65
C ARG A 277 -4.87 -5.82 -7.62
N VAL A 278 -4.67 -5.66 -8.93
CA VAL A 278 -5.59 -6.12 -9.98
C VAL A 278 -4.96 -7.28 -10.76
N LYS A 279 -5.71 -8.37 -10.90
CA LYS A 279 -5.35 -9.52 -11.73
C LYS A 279 -6.39 -9.64 -12.85
N TYR A 280 -5.96 -9.78 -14.09
CA TYR A 280 -6.87 -10.14 -15.18
C TYR A 280 -7.00 -11.67 -15.21
N VAL A 281 -8.22 -12.19 -15.12
CA VAL A 281 -8.47 -13.62 -14.88
C VAL A 281 -9.44 -14.22 -15.89
N ASP A 282 -9.25 -15.51 -16.15
CA ASP A 282 -10.24 -16.39 -16.79
C ASP A 282 -10.99 -17.15 -15.71
N THR A 283 -12.31 -16.98 -15.68
CA THR A 283 -13.22 -17.61 -14.72
C THR A 283 -13.78 -18.96 -15.20
N GLY A 284 -13.43 -19.38 -16.43
CA GLY A 284 -14.05 -20.50 -17.13
C GLY A 284 -15.40 -20.15 -17.78
N SER A 285 -16.10 -19.14 -17.25
CA SER A 285 -17.36 -18.61 -17.82
C SER A 285 -17.16 -17.33 -18.66
N GLY A 286 -15.99 -16.70 -18.53
CA GLY A 286 -15.68 -15.41 -19.13
C GLY A 286 -14.42 -14.80 -18.52
N LEU A 287 -14.06 -13.61 -19.00
CA LEU A 287 -12.89 -12.86 -18.54
C LEU A 287 -13.32 -11.74 -17.60
N GLY A 288 -12.46 -11.37 -16.65
CA GLY A 288 -12.73 -10.29 -15.71
C GLY A 288 -11.51 -9.78 -14.96
N TYR A 289 -11.68 -8.66 -14.27
CA TYR A 289 -10.68 -8.11 -13.35
C TYR A 289 -10.99 -8.56 -11.93
N LEU A 290 -10.02 -9.26 -11.33
CA LEU A 290 -10.03 -9.74 -9.95
C LEU A 290 -9.38 -8.70 -9.04
N LYS A 291 -10.10 -8.30 -8.00
CA LYS A 291 -9.60 -7.56 -6.84
C LYS A 291 -9.95 -8.31 -5.55
N ILE A 292 -8.98 -8.44 -4.65
CA ILE A 292 -9.17 -9.09 -3.35
C ILE A 292 -8.54 -8.25 -2.25
N ALA A 293 -9.11 -8.33 -1.06
CA ALA A 293 -8.44 -7.94 0.17
C ALA A 293 -7.39 -9.01 0.46
N ARG A 294 -6.12 -8.70 0.21
CA ARG A 294 -4.99 -9.57 0.49
C ARG A 294 -4.75 -9.66 1.99
N PHE A 295 -5.07 -8.60 2.71
CA PHE A 295 -4.93 -8.49 4.17
C PHE A 295 -6.15 -7.80 4.79
N ALA A 296 -6.30 -7.93 6.12
CA ALA A 296 -7.45 -7.43 6.86
C ALA A 296 -7.70 -5.92 6.68
N PHE A 297 -6.65 -5.11 6.61
CA PHE A 297 -6.76 -3.65 6.44
C PHE A 297 -7.29 -3.24 5.04
N GLU A 298 -7.28 -4.12 4.05
CA GLU A 298 -7.83 -3.85 2.71
C GLU A 298 -9.34 -4.13 2.61
N VAL A 299 -9.92 -4.83 3.59
CA VAL A 299 -11.34 -5.23 3.59
C VAL A 299 -12.27 -4.03 3.43
N GLY A 300 -11.97 -2.90 4.09
CA GLY A 300 -12.80 -1.71 4.01
C GLY A 300 -12.85 -1.11 2.60
N ALA A 301 -11.71 -1.08 1.90
CA ALA A 301 -11.60 -0.57 0.53
C ALA A 301 -12.38 -1.46 -0.45
N ILE A 302 -12.19 -2.78 -0.37
CA ILE A 302 -12.88 -3.75 -1.22
C ILE A 302 -14.39 -3.77 -0.94
N SER A 303 -14.80 -3.66 0.33
CA SER A 303 -16.22 -3.61 0.70
C SER A 303 -16.93 -2.39 0.11
N ARG A 304 -16.29 -1.22 0.11
CA ARG A 304 -16.84 0.00 -0.52
C ARG A 304 -16.98 -0.16 -2.03
N GLU A 305 -16.00 -0.80 -2.67
CA GLU A 305 -16.07 -1.04 -4.12
C GLU A 305 -17.22 -1.99 -4.49
N ILE A 306 -17.41 -3.08 -3.72
CA ILE A 306 -18.54 -3.99 -3.90
C ILE A 306 -19.86 -3.24 -3.72
N GLU A 307 -20.01 -2.46 -2.65
CA GLU A 307 -21.22 -1.70 -2.35
C GLU A 307 -21.55 -0.69 -3.48
N ALA A 308 -20.54 -0.01 -4.03
CA ALA A 308 -20.72 0.87 -5.17
C ALA A 308 -21.22 0.13 -6.42
N TYR A 309 -20.61 -1.00 -6.79
CA TYR A 309 -21.03 -1.78 -7.95
C TYR A 309 -22.43 -2.37 -7.77
N GLU A 310 -22.80 -2.79 -6.56
CA GLU A 310 -24.16 -3.25 -6.27
C GLU A 310 -25.19 -2.13 -6.40
N ILE A 311 -24.88 -0.91 -5.94
CA ILE A 311 -25.77 0.25 -6.11
C ILE A 311 -25.95 0.57 -7.60
N LEU A 312 -24.86 0.59 -8.38
CA LEU A 312 -24.93 0.81 -9.83
C LEU A 312 -25.80 -0.26 -10.50
N ALA A 313 -25.64 -1.53 -10.14
CA ALA A 313 -26.44 -2.63 -10.66
C ALA A 313 -27.93 -2.49 -10.29
N GLN A 314 -28.24 -2.12 -9.03
CA GLN A 314 -29.62 -1.88 -8.56
C GLN A 314 -30.27 -0.70 -9.30
N ARG A 315 -29.50 0.34 -9.62
CA ARG A 315 -29.94 1.51 -10.39
C ARG A 315 -29.97 1.27 -11.90
N GLN A 316 -29.55 0.09 -12.36
CA GLN A 316 -29.38 -0.25 -13.78
C GLN A 316 -28.46 0.73 -14.51
N SER A 317 -27.52 1.33 -13.77
CA SER A 317 -26.56 2.28 -14.31
C SER A 317 -25.42 1.55 -15.00
N GLN A 318 -24.99 2.05 -16.15
CA GLN A 318 -23.82 1.57 -16.87
C GLN A 318 -22.59 2.42 -16.61
N LEU A 319 -22.59 3.26 -15.57
CA LEU A 319 -21.48 4.17 -15.29
C LEU A 319 -20.23 3.48 -14.73
N GLY A 320 -20.34 2.24 -14.25
CA GLY A 320 -19.20 1.46 -13.77
C GLY A 320 -19.19 0.04 -14.35
N PRO A 321 -18.20 -0.78 -13.97
CA PRO A 321 -18.16 -2.16 -14.35
C PRO A 321 -19.25 -2.97 -13.64
N ALA A 322 -19.90 -3.88 -14.36
CA ALA A 322 -20.76 -4.90 -13.78
C ALA A 322 -19.95 -5.85 -12.87
N LEU A 323 -20.53 -6.18 -11.73
CA LEU A 323 -20.02 -7.22 -10.84
C LEU A 323 -20.34 -8.60 -11.45
N LEU A 324 -19.31 -9.43 -11.67
CA LEU A 324 -19.45 -10.75 -12.28
C LEU A 324 -19.53 -11.88 -11.24
N GLY A 325 -18.97 -11.66 -10.05
CA GLY A 325 -18.84 -12.71 -9.04
C GLY A 325 -18.20 -12.23 -7.75
N TYR A 326 -18.47 -12.96 -6.67
CA TYR A 326 -17.67 -12.86 -5.45
C TYR A 326 -16.55 -13.89 -5.48
N VAL A 327 -15.46 -13.57 -4.80
CA VAL A 327 -14.27 -14.40 -4.72
C VAL A 327 -14.07 -14.80 -3.27
N TYR A 328 -13.98 -16.10 -3.03
CA TYR A 328 -13.76 -16.66 -1.71
C TYR A 328 -12.37 -17.29 -1.60
N GLU A 329 -11.94 -17.52 -0.36
CA GLU A 329 -10.71 -18.22 -0.07
C GLU A 329 -10.92 -19.29 1.01
N GLY A 330 -10.67 -20.54 0.64
CA GLY A 330 -10.89 -21.71 1.50
C GLY A 330 -12.35 -22.15 1.50
N THR A 331 -13.22 -21.42 2.18
CA THR A 331 -14.66 -21.77 2.29
C THR A 331 -15.52 -20.74 1.55
N PRO A 332 -16.63 -21.13 0.89
CA PRO A 332 -17.53 -20.19 0.21
C PRO A 332 -18.10 -19.07 1.10
N GLU A 333 -18.15 -19.28 2.42
CA GLU A 333 -18.59 -18.28 3.40
C GLU A 333 -17.56 -17.16 3.62
N ARG A 334 -16.30 -17.36 3.22
CA ARG A 334 -15.20 -16.40 3.40
C ARG A 334 -14.92 -15.67 2.11
N ILE A 335 -15.77 -14.69 1.80
CA ILE A 335 -15.55 -13.79 0.67
C ILE A 335 -14.39 -12.84 0.99
N VAL A 336 -13.44 -12.73 0.07
CA VAL A 336 -12.26 -11.86 0.18
C VAL A 336 -12.20 -10.81 -0.94
N GLY A 337 -13.10 -10.87 -1.92
CA GLY A 337 -13.12 -9.90 -3.01
C GLY A 337 -14.14 -10.21 -4.08
N PHE A 338 -13.86 -9.74 -5.29
CA PHE A 338 -14.81 -9.82 -6.39
C PHE A 338 -14.11 -9.87 -7.76
N ILE A 339 -14.92 -10.18 -8.78
CA ILE A 339 -14.55 -10.07 -10.19
C ILE A 339 -15.48 -9.06 -10.85
N SER A 340 -14.93 -8.10 -11.56
CA SER A 340 -15.69 -7.13 -12.35
C SER A 340 -15.49 -7.34 -13.85
N GLU A 341 -16.42 -6.81 -14.64
CA GLU A 341 -16.30 -6.82 -16.09
C GLU A 341 -15.05 -6.03 -16.55
N PRO A 342 -14.38 -6.48 -17.61
CA PRO A 342 -13.40 -5.66 -18.29
C PRO A 342 -14.10 -4.57 -19.09
N ILE A 343 -13.65 -3.33 -18.95
CA ILE A 343 -14.14 -2.19 -19.73
C ILE A 343 -13.09 -1.82 -20.78
N ASP A 344 -13.50 -1.85 -22.04
CA ASP A 344 -12.69 -1.37 -23.16
C ASP A 344 -12.94 0.13 -23.36
N GLY A 345 -11.93 0.94 -23.05
CA GLY A 345 -11.96 2.38 -23.23
C GLY A 345 -10.56 2.98 -23.17
N ARG A 346 -10.44 4.24 -23.58
CA ARG A 346 -9.21 5.02 -23.38
C ARG A 346 -9.32 5.81 -22.08
N PRO A 347 -8.20 6.14 -21.40
CA PRO A 347 -8.22 7.12 -20.32
C PRO A 347 -8.87 8.44 -20.77
N ALA A 348 -9.54 9.09 -19.82
CA ALA A 348 -10.12 10.40 -20.03
C ALA A 348 -9.07 11.47 -20.31
N SER A 349 -9.49 12.52 -20.99
CA SER A 349 -8.71 13.71 -21.26
C SER A 349 -9.56 14.96 -21.06
N ILE A 350 -8.93 16.13 -21.03
CA ILE A 350 -9.63 17.39 -20.87
C ILE A 350 -10.70 17.65 -21.96
N SER A 351 -10.56 17.06 -23.16
CA SER A 351 -11.58 17.20 -24.21
C SER A 351 -12.89 16.48 -23.90
N ASP A 352 -12.90 15.59 -22.91
CA ASP A 352 -14.06 14.79 -22.49
C ASP A 352 -14.81 15.42 -21.32
N LEU A 353 -14.36 16.58 -20.83
CA LEU A 353 -14.83 17.21 -19.58
C LEU A 353 -16.36 17.27 -19.48
N GLN A 354 -17.03 17.78 -20.51
CA GLN A 354 -18.49 17.96 -20.49
C GLN A 354 -19.26 16.63 -20.38
N ASP A 355 -18.78 15.59 -21.07
CA ASP A 355 -19.40 14.26 -21.02
C ASP A 355 -19.16 13.62 -19.65
N ILE A 356 -17.97 13.83 -19.07
CA ILE A 356 -17.61 13.31 -17.74
C ILE A 356 -18.38 14.04 -16.64
N GLU A 357 -18.53 15.36 -16.71
CA GLU A 357 -19.38 16.14 -15.78
C GLU A 357 -20.80 15.58 -15.76
N SER A 358 -21.39 15.36 -16.94
CA SER A 358 -22.74 14.78 -17.06
C SER A 358 -22.82 13.37 -16.46
N ALA A 359 -21.83 12.52 -16.74
CA ALA A 359 -21.76 11.16 -16.19
C ALA A 359 -21.55 11.15 -14.66
N LEU A 360 -20.81 12.12 -14.13
CA LEU A 360 -20.55 12.28 -12.71
C LEU A 360 -21.80 12.77 -11.97
N GLU A 361 -22.56 13.69 -12.55
CA GLU A 361 -23.88 14.08 -12.04
C GLU A 361 -24.86 12.90 -12.03
N GLU A 362 -24.84 12.04 -13.05
CA GLU A 362 -25.64 10.81 -13.07
C GLU A 362 -25.19 9.82 -11.98
N LEU A 363 -23.88 9.70 -11.74
CA LEU A 363 -23.32 8.89 -10.65
C LEU A 363 -23.82 9.40 -9.28
N HIS A 364 -23.79 10.72 -9.09
CA HIS A 364 -24.32 11.38 -7.89
C HIS A 364 -25.81 11.11 -7.70
N ALA A 365 -26.59 11.12 -8.80
CA ALA A 365 -28.02 10.81 -8.78
C ALA A 365 -28.31 9.34 -8.43
N CYS A 366 -27.38 8.42 -8.71
CA CYS A 366 -27.47 7.02 -8.27
C CYS A 366 -27.30 6.87 -6.75
N GLY A 367 -26.75 7.89 -6.08
CA GLY A 367 -26.43 7.89 -4.66
C GLY A 367 -24.97 7.55 -4.36
N LEU A 368 -24.04 7.90 -5.26
CA LEU A 368 -22.61 7.64 -5.11
C LEU A 368 -21.80 8.90 -5.38
N VAL A 369 -20.82 9.17 -4.52
CA VAL A 369 -19.67 10.04 -4.81
C VAL A 369 -18.48 9.11 -4.96
N HIS A 370 -17.66 9.29 -5.99
CA HIS A 370 -16.55 8.38 -6.28
C HIS A 370 -15.38 8.55 -5.29
N GLY A 371 -15.11 9.79 -4.88
CA GLY A 371 -14.08 10.18 -3.92
C GLY A 371 -12.64 10.17 -4.45
N ASP A 372 -12.43 9.80 -5.72
CA ASP A 372 -11.09 9.66 -6.33
C ASP A 372 -11.11 9.79 -7.86
N VAL A 373 -11.80 10.81 -8.37
CA VAL A 373 -11.98 11.03 -9.80
C VAL A 373 -10.68 11.57 -10.40
N PHE A 374 -9.86 10.67 -10.94
CA PHE A 374 -8.64 10.98 -11.70
C PHE A 374 -8.73 10.42 -13.11
N LYS A 375 -7.97 10.97 -14.06
CA LYS A 375 -8.08 10.64 -15.49
C LYS A 375 -7.96 9.14 -15.84
N TYR A 376 -7.23 8.35 -15.04
CA TYR A 376 -7.07 6.90 -15.26
C TYR A 376 -8.16 6.05 -14.60
N ASN A 377 -8.94 6.64 -13.68
CA ASN A 377 -10.14 6.03 -13.10
C ASN A 377 -11.39 6.29 -13.95
N ILE A 378 -11.23 6.96 -15.09
CA ILE A 378 -12.30 7.28 -16.04
C ILE A 378 -11.92 6.73 -17.41
N LEU A 379 -12.69 5.77 -17.89
CA LEU A 379 -12.53 5.18 -19.22
C LEU A 379 -13.60 5.73 -20.16
N ILE A 380 -13.17 6.33 -21.25
CA ILE A 380 -14.05 6.81 -22.32
C ILE A 380 -14.29 5.66 -23.29
N THR A 381 -15.53 5.19 -23.34
CA THR A 381 -15.99 4.09 -24.18
C THR A 381 -16.86 4.60 -25.34
N THR A 382 -17.28 3.70 -26.22
CA THR A 382 -18.24 4.03 -27.28
C THR A 382 -19.64 4.37 -26.75
N GLN A 383 -19.95 4.01 -25.51
CA GLN A 383 -21.24 4.30 -24.84
C GLN A 383 -21.15 5.49 -23.89
N GLY A 384 -20.01 6.16 -23.81
CA GLY A 384 -19.76 7.28 -22.90
C GLY A 384 -18.73 6.95 -21.80
N PRO A 385 -18.55 7.87 -20.84
CA PRO A 385 -17.63 7.70 -19.72
C PRO A 385 -18.03 6.56 -18.79
N ARG A 386 -17.04 5.84 -18.28
CA ARG A 386 -17.16 4.78 -17.28
C ARG A 386 -16.17 5.05 -16.16
N PHE A 387 -16.62 5.01 -14.92
CA PHE A 387 -15.80 5.13 -13.73
C PHE A 387 -15.36 3.75 -13.23
N ILE A 388 -14.14 3.65 -12.76
CA ILE A 388 -13.55 2.45 -12.15
C ILE A 388 -12.85 2.84 -10.85
N ASP A 389 -12.63 1.86 -9.97
CA ASP A 389 -11.87 2.05 -8.72
C ASP A 389 -12.59 2.87 -7.64
N PHE A 390 -13.76 2.38 -7.22
CA PHE A 390 -14.60 2.99 -6.19
C PHE A 390 -14.12 2.76 -4.74
N GLU A 391 -12.83 2.50 -4.51
CA GLU A 391 -12.30 2.19 -3.17
C GLU A 391 -12.40 3.34 -2.16
N LYS A 392 -12.58 4.57 -2.65
CA LYS A 392 -12.83 5.80 -1.86
C LYS A 392 -14.26 6.33 -1.97
N SER A 393 -15.15 5.55 -2.58
CA SER A 393 -16.54 5.97 -2.78
C SER A 393 -17.26 6.19 -1.45
N SER A 394 -18.26 7.07 -1.50
CA SER A 394 -19.07 7.44 -0.35
C SER A 394 -20.55 7.40 -0.69
N LEU A 395 -21.33 6.96 0.30
CA LEU A 395 -22.79 6.97 0.27
C LEU A 395 -23.32 8.25 0.94
N PRO A 396 -24.59 8.63 0.69
CA PRO A 396 -25.21 9.74 1.38
C PRO A 396 -25.16 9.57 2.91
N PRO A 397 -24.60 10.53 3.66
CA PRO A 397 -24.67 10.50 5.12
C PRO A 397 -26.14 10.52 5.59
N PRO A 398 -26.54 9.67 6.54
CA PRO A 398 -27.95 9.51 6.93
C PRO A 398 -28.66 10.79 7.39
N ASP A 399 -27.93 11.70 8.04
CA ASP A 399 -28.49 12.88 8.71
C ASP A 399 -27.81 14.19 8.32
N ASP A 400 -27.12 14.23 7.16
CA ASP A 400 -26.36 15.41 6.73
C ASP A 400 -26.48 15.68 5.21
N PRO A 401 -27.66 16.15 4.74
CA PRO A 401 -27.85 16.46 3.33
C PRO A 401 -26.98 17.62 2.84
N GLU A 402 -26.55 18.53 3.72
CA GLU A 402 -25.65 19.64 3.37
C GLU A 402 -24.26 19.11 3.05
N LEU A 403 -23.69 18.26 3.91
CA LEU A 403 -22.44 17.55 3.64
C LEU A 403 -22.53 16.74 2.35
N TRP A 404 -23.66 16.09 2.07
CA TRP A 404 -23.82 15.36 0.81
C TRP A 404 -23.75 16.26 -0.42
N GLN A 405 -24.35 17.46 -0.38
CA GLN A 405 -24.21 18.42 -1.48
C GLN A 405 -22.77 18.92 -1.60
N GLU A 406 -22.13 19.25 -0.47
CA GLU A 406 -20.75 19.72 -0.46
C GLU A 406 -19.78 18.70 -1.06
N MET A 407 -19.93 17.42 -0.73
CA MET A 407 -19.12 16.32 -1.28
C MET A 407 -19.23 16.23 -2.80
N LYS A 408 -20.46 16.29 -3.33
CA LYS A 408 -20.73 16.26 -4.77
C LYS A 408 -20.17 17.49 -5.49
N GLU A 409 -20.37 18.68 -4.94
CA GLU A 409 -19.85 19.92 -5.50
C GLU A 409 -18.32 19.97 -5.46
N GLN A 410 -17.70 19.41 -4.43
CA GLN A 410 -16.25 19.31 -4.33
C GLN A 410 -15.69 18.38 -5.41
N GLU A 411 -16.34 17.24 -5.66
CA GLU A 411 -15.93 16.30 -6.71
C GLU A 411 -16.03 16.92 -8.12
N LEU A 412 -17.13 17.62 -8.42
CA LEU A 412 -17.30 18.34 -9.69
C LEU A 412 -16.28 19.47 -9.86
N ARG A 413 -16.03 20.28 -8.81
CA ARG A 413 -15.04 21.37 -8.85
C ARG A 413 -13.61 20.88 -9.07
N GLY A 414 -13.27 19.69 -8.59
CA GLY A 414 -11.94 19.09 -8.74
C GLY A 414 -11.69 18.44 -10.10
N LEU A 415 -12.74 18.20 -10.90
CA LEU A 415 -12.67 17.37 -12.09
C LEU A 415 -11.72 17.94 -13.17
N GLU A 416 -11.83 19.22 -13.48
CA GLU A 416 -10.98 19.85 -14.50
C GLU A 416 -9.49 19.73 -14.15
N ALA A 417 -9.15 20.00 -12.89
CA ALA A 417 -7.79 19.86 -12.37
C ALA A 417 -7.31 18.40 -12.43
N ALA A 418 -8.18 17.43 -12.10
CA ALA A 418 -7.86 16.02 -12.13
C ALA A 418 -7.66 15.46 -13.55
N LEU A 419 -8.31 16.05 -14.56
CA LEU A 419 -8.13 15.69 -15.98
C LEU A 419 -6.87 16.34 -16.59
N LEU A 420 -6.49 17.52 -16.11
CA LEU A 420 -5.25 18.21 -16.50
C LEU A 420 -4.01 17.64 -15.80
N ASP A 421 -4.18 16.78 -14.79
CA ASP A 421 -3.07 16.20 -14.05
C ASP A 421 -2.16 15.35 -14.96
N GLU A 422 -0.87 15.71 -15.01
CA GLU A 422 0.16 15.00 -15.78
C GLU A 422 1.05 14.08 -14.92
N THR A 423 0.78 13.94 -13.61
CA THR A 423 1.65 13.19 -12.68
C THR A 423 1.76 11.70 -13.00
N GLY A 424 0.78 11.14 -13.72
CA GLY A 424 0.69 9.70 -13.98
C GLY A 424 0.05 8.92 -12.83
N MET A 425 -0.52 9.59 -11.82
CA MET A 425 -1.26 8.93 -10.72
C MET A 425 -2.36 8.02 -11.25
N GLY A 426 -2.32 6.72 -10.91
CA GLY A 426 -3.28 5.72 -11.37
C GLY A 426 -2.98 5.10 -12.74
N LYS A 427 -1.89 5.51 -13.42
CA LYS A 427 -1.50 4.91 -14.70
C LYS A 427 -1.15 3.42 -14.52
N PRO A 428 -1.80 2.47 -15.22
CA PRO A 428 -1.42 1.07 -15.14
C PRO A 428 -0.05 0.83 -15.80
N TRP A 429 0.68 -0.23 -15.37
CA TRP A 429 2.07 -0.46 -15.80
C TRP A 429 2.28 -0.61 -17.31
N SER A 430 1.21 -0.90 -18.07
CA SER A 430 1.26 -1.24 -19.49
C SER A 430 0.68 -0.18 -20.45
N TRP A 431 0.59 1.09 -20.03
CA TRP A 431 0.10 2.21 -20.87
C TRP A 431 1.18 3.23 -21.23
#